data_AF-A0A8C4W8L3-F1
#
_entry.id   AF-A0A8C4W8L3-F1
#
_cell.length_a   1.000
_cell.length_b   1.000
_cell.length_c   1.000
_cell.angle_alpha   90.00
_cell.angle_beta   90.00
_cell.angle_gamma   90.00
#
_symmetry.space_group_name_H-M   'P 1'
#
loop_
_entity.id
_entity.type
_entity.pdbx_description
1 polymer ?
#
loop_
_entity_poly.entity_id
_entity_poly.type
_entity_poly.pdbx_seq_one_letter_code
_entity_poly.pdbx_strand_id
1 'polypeptide(L)'
;MESLDTGSKAKKTLGNVDYIESSEFSQGILPTNKDVIQNMLYLLQPKRAGQAQRSKEDAAQLLAELLQEHWLFCNLHTIATENIKKNILKMYEEFTKLYQTRKQRQNQSFTEKADTFNRKTSTLEGRALK
;
A
#
# COMPACT_ATOMS: atom_id res chain seq x y z
N MET A 1 -9.47 14.15 45.91
CA MET A 1 -8.92 12.79 45.88
C MET A 1 -9.15 12.30 44.47
N GLU A 2 -8.14 12.41 43.61
CA GLU A 2 -8.24 11.98 42.21
C GLU A 2 -8.32 10.47 42.18
N SER A 3 -9.40 9.94 41.62
CA SER A 3 -9.55 8.52 41.34
C SER A 3 -8.52 8.15 40.28
N LEU A 4 -7.42 7.53 40.70
CA LEU A 4 -6.51 6.81 39.83
C LEU A 4 -7.31 5.68 39.20
N ASP A 5 -7.91 5.97 38.04
CA ASP A 5 -8.48 4.98 37.14
C ASP A 5 -7.34 4.08 36.68
N THR A 6 -7.09 3.03 37.44
CA THR A 6 -6.28 1.88 37.05
C THR A 6 -7.08 1.03 36.06
N GLY A 7 -7.63 1.67 35.03
CA GLY A 7 -8.15 1.00 33.86
C GLY A 7 -7.00 0.21 33.26
N SER A 8 -7.08 -1.12 33.32
CA SER A 8 -6.13 -2.00 32.67
C SER A 8 -5.99 -1.54 31.22
N LYS A 9 -4.86 -0.92 30.88
CA LYS A 9 -4.55 -0.44 29.53
C LYS A 9 -4.48 -1.66 28.62
N ALA A 10 -5.64 -2.04 28.07
CA ALA A 10 -5.79 -3.24 27.27
C ALA A 10 -4.98 -3.06 25.99
N LYS A 11 -3.94 -3.88 25.84
CA LYS A 11 -3.13 -3.94 24.63
C LYS A 11 -4.04 -4.40 23.47
N LYS A 12 -4.25 -3.53 22.50
CA LYS A 12 -5.05 -3.80 21.29
C LYS A 12 -4.13 -4.00 20.10
N THR A 13 -4.65 -4.68 19.07
CA THR A 13 -3.90 -5.00 17.86
C THR A 13 -4.55 -4.36 16.65
N LEU A 14 -3.76 -3.67 15.82
CA LEU A 14 -4.14 -3.19 14.50
C LEU A 14 -3.30 -3.92 13.46
N GLY A 15 -3.84 -4.99 12.89
CA GLY A 15 -3.06 -5.94 12.10
C GLY A 15 -1.96 -6.56 12.95
N ASN A 16 -0.70 -6.32 12.59
CA ASN A 16 0.49 -6.81 13.33
C ASN A 16 1.12 -5.74 14.25
N VAL A 17 0.47 -4.60 14.43
CA VAL A 17 0.95 -3.54 15.30
C VAL A 17 0.18 -3.54 16.59
N ASP A 18 0.90 -3.72 17.69
CA ASP A 18 0.37 -3.58 19.03
C ASP A 18 0.30 -2.10 19.43
N TYR A 19 -0.82 -1.68 20.02
CA TYR A 19 -0.98 -0.35 20.57
C TYR A 19 -1.75 -0.36 21.88
N ILE A 20 -1.56 0.70 22.67
CA ILE A 20 -2.30 0.94 23.90
C ILE A 20 -3.20 2.16 23.67
N GLU A 21 -4.50 1.98 23.88
CA GLU A 21 -5.51 3.02 23.72
C GLU A 21 -5.74 3.77 25.03
N SER A 22 -5.72 5.10 24.98
CA SER A 22 -6.15 5.96 26.10
C SER A 22 -7.68 5.96 26.23
N SER A 23 -8.18 6.15 27.44
CA SER A 23 -9.62 6.29 27.75
C SER A 23 -10.31 7.44 27.01
N GLU A 24 -9.54 8.38 26.46
CA GLU A 24 -10.00 9.56 25.71
C GLU A 24 -10.18 9.30 24.20
N PHE A 25 -9.81 8.10 23.70
CA PHE A 25 -9.93 7.76 22.29
C PHE A 25 -11.37 7.35 21.92
N SER A 26 -12.30 8.30 21.97
CA SER A 26 -13.71 7.99 21.69
C SER A 26 -14.06 7.99 20.20
N GLN A 27 -13.25 8.61 19.32
CA GLN A 27 -13.63 8.87 17.91
C GLN A 27 -12.49 8.96 16.87
N GLY A 28 -11.25 8.56 17.17
CA GLY A 28 -10.17 8.65 16.19
C GLY A 28 -10.30 7.60 15.06
N ILE A 29 -10.23 8.03 13.80
CA ILE A 29 -10.25 7.11 12.65
C ILE A 29 -8.83 6.61 12.42
N LEU A 30 -8.59 5.34 12.74
CA LEU A 30 -7.35 4.67 12.36
C LEU A 30 -7.25 4.55 10.83
N PRO A 31 -6.07 4.75 10.24
CA PRO A 31 -5.90 4.63 8.80
C PRO A 31 -6.11 3.19 8.36
N THR A 32 -6.87 3.02 7.27
CA THR A 32 -7.13 1.72 6.67
C THR A 32 -5.94 1.27 5.81
N ASN A 33 -5.89 -0.02 5.48
CA ASN A 33 -4.91 -0.55 4.52
C ASN A 33 -4.96 0.20 3.17
N LYS A 34 -6.16 0.64 2.75
CA LYS A 34 -6.33 1.43 1.52
C LYS A 34 -5.63 2.79 1.65
N ASP A 35 -5.78 3.47 2.77
CA ASP A 35 -5.16 4.77 3.01
C ASP A 35 -3.63 4.66 3.03
N VAL A 36 -3.10 3.60 3.64
CA VAL A 36 -1.66 3.29 3.64
C VAL A 36 -1.14 3.09 2.22
N ILE A 37 -1.84 2.29 1.39
CA ILE A 37 -1.44 2.05 0.00
C ILE A 37 -1.54 3.32 -0.84
N GLN A 38 -2.60 4.11 -0.69
CA GLN A 38 -2.76 5.37 -1.43
C GLN A 38 -1.64 6.36 -1.09
N ASN A 39 -1.26 6.48 0.18
CA ASN A 39 -0.15 7.32 0.60
C ASN A 39 1.19 6.80 0.06
N MET A 40 1.44 5.49 0.08
CA MET A 40 2.63 4.91 -0.54
C MET A 40 2.70 5.22 -2.04
N LEU A 41 1.60 5.06 -2.77
CA LEU A 41 1.52 5.38 -4.20
C LEU A 41 1.77 6.87 -4.46
N TYR A 42 1.24 7.76 -3.63
CA TYR A 42 1.46 9.19 -3.71
C TYR A 42 2.94 9.55 -3.48
N LEU A 43 3.57 9.01 -2.44
CA LEU A 43 4.97 9.27 -2.11
C LEU A 43 5.95 8.74 -3.15
N LEU A 44 5.55 7.70 -3.90
CA LEU A 44 6.33 7.03 -4.94
C LEU A 44 5.96 7.46 -6.36
N GLN A 45 5.14 8.50 -6.53
CA GLN A 45 4.83 9.02 -7.85
C GLN A 45 6.12 9.35 -8.62
N PRO A 46 6.20 9.00 -9.92
CA PRO A 46 7.35 9.34 -10.75
C PRO A 46 7.56 10.85 -10.76
N LYS A 47 8.75 11.30 -10.38
CA LYS A 47 9.12 12.72 -10.48
C LYS A 47 9.63 13.07 -11.87
N ARG A 48 9.63 14.36 -12.18
CA ARG A 48 10.19 14.90 -13.44
C ARG A 48 11.71 14.64 -13.50
N ALA A 49 12.24 14.53 -14.72
CA ALA A 49 13.66 14.35 -14.96
C ALA A 49 14.48 15.42 -14.20
N GLY A 50 15.52 14.99 -13.50
CA GLY A 50 16.38 15.85 -12.67
C GLY A 50 15.96 15.96 -11.19
N GLN A 51 14.84 15.37 -10.77
CA GLN A 51 14.46 15.30 -9.36
C GLN A 51 14.80 13.94 -8.75
N ALA A 52 15.23 13.94 -7.48
CA ALA A 52 15.50 12.71 -6.74
C ALA A 52 14.22 11.90 -6.54
N GLN A 53 14.20 10.69 -7.11
CA GLN A 53 13.14 9.71 -6.90
C GLN A 53 13.25 9.13 -5.49
N ARG A 54 12.13 9.07 -4.78
CA ARG A 54 12.09 8.48 -3.44
C ARG A 54 12.10 6.95 -3.54
N SER A 55 12.90 6.30 -2.71
CA SER A 55 12.90 4.83 -2.58
C SER A 55 11.64 4.34 -1.87
N LYS A 56 11.30 3.04 -2.02
CA LYS A 56 10.17 2.44 -1.29
C LYS A 56 10.42 2.44 0.21
N GLU A 57 11.68 2.29 0.62
CA GLU A 57 12.14 2.27 2.00
C GLU A 57 11.97 3.64 2.66
N ASP A 58 12.37 4.72 1.97
CA ASP A 58 12.24 6.09 2.48
C ASP A 58 10.77 6.52 2.55
N ALA A 59 9.96 6.12 1.55
CA ALA A 59 8.53 6.37 1.56
C ALA A 59 7.84 5.66 2.73
N ALA A 60 8.17 4.38 2.97
CA ALA A 60 7.63 3.62 4.08
C ALA A 60 8.10 4.15 5.44
N GLN A 61 9.35 4.62 5.55
CA GLN A 61 9.88 5.26 6.76
C GLN A 61 9.10 6.54 7.08
N LEU A 62 8.97 7.45 6.12
CA LEU A 62 8.23 8.71 6.28
C LEU A 62 6.77 8.45 6.66
N LEU A 63 6.10 7.49 6.01
CA LEU A 63 4.73 7.15 6.34
C LEU A 63 4.61 6.52 7.73
N ALA A 64 5.57 5.69 8.15
CA ALA A 64 5.58 5.11 9.48
C ALA A 64 5.72 6.19 10.58
N GLU A 65 6.57 7.19 10.36
CA GLU A 65 6.73 8.34 11.26
C GLU A 65 5.44 9.16 11.36
N LEU A 66 4.83 9.51 10.23
CA LEU A 66 3.55 10.25 10.20
C LEU A 66 2.42 9.48 10.90
N LEU A 67 2.36 8.17 10.70
CA LEU A 67 1.37 7.32 11.38
C LEU A 67 1.59 7.28 12.88
N GLN A 68 2.85 7.17 13.31
CA GLN A 68 3.18 7.18 14.73
C GLN A 68 2.86 8.53 15.37
N GLU A 69 3.16 9.66 14.71
CA GLU A 69 2.78 10.99 15.18
C GLU A 69 1.26 11.14 15.31
N HIS A 70 0.51 10.69 14.29
CA HIS A 70 -0.95 10.71 14.33
C HIS A 70 -1.50 9.82 15.45
N TRP A 71 -0.91 8.65 15.68
CA TRP A 71 -1.28 7.77 16.78
C TRP A 71 -0.97 8.38 18.13
N LEU A 72 0.18 9.03 18.31
CA LEU A 72 0.49 9.80 19.51
C LEU A 72 -0.50 10.94 19.74
N PHE A 73 -0.88 11.67 18.70
CA PHE A 73 -1.92 12.71 18.76
C PHE A 73 -3.27 12.13 19.21
N CYS A 74 -3.58 10.91 18.76
CA CYS A 74 -4.75 10.15 19.18
C CYS A 74 -4.59 9.47 20.56
N ASN A 75 -3.54 9.75 21.32
CA ASN A 75 -3.21 9.09 22.59
C ASN A 75 -3.11 7.55 22.47
N LEU A 76 -2.66 7.07 21.30
CA LEU A 76 -2.34 5.67 21.03
C LEU A 76 -0.82 5.48 21.08
N HIS A 77 -0.35 4.70 22.05
CA HIS A 77 1.09 4.43 22.18
C HIS A 77 1.46 3.19 21.39
N THR A 78 2.31 3.37 20.37
CA THR A 78 2.75 2.28 19.49
C THR A 78 4.17 1.84 19.78
N ILE A 79 4.44 0.56 19.66
CA ILE A 79 5.63 -0.07 20.26
C ILE A 79 6.94 0.22 19.50
N ALA A 80 6.94 0.37 18.17
CA ALA A 80 8.15 0.77 17.41
C ALA A 80 7.83 1.17 15.96
N THR A 81 8.40 2.28 15.49
CA THR A 81 8.32 2.77 14.09
C THR A 81 8.81 1.73 13.08
N GLU A 82 9.84 0.97 13.44
CA GLU A 82 10.42 -0.05 12.58
C GLU A 82 9.41 -1.15 12.22
N ASN A 83 8.55 -1.54 13.18
CA ASN A 83 7.51 -2.55 12.94
C ASN A 83 6.41 -2.01 12.03
N ILE A 84 6.04 -0.73 12.18
CA ILE A 84 5.08 -0.06 11.30
C ILE A 84 5.63 -0.04 9.87
N LYS A 85 6.89 0.37 9.68
CA LYS A 85 7.58 0.38 8.39
C LYS A 85 7.60 -1.00 7.74
N LYS A 86 7.99 -2.05 8.48
CA LYS A 86 8.01 -3.44 7.99
C LYS A 86 6.63 -3.86 7.48
N ASN A 87 5.57 -3.51 8.21
CA ASN A 87 4.20 -3.82 7.82
C ASN A 87 3.76 -3.06 6.55
N ILE A 88 4.07 -1.76 6.46
CA ILE A 88 3.79 -0.95 5.26
C ILE A 88 4.47 -1.53 4.03
N LEU A 89 5.77 -1.87 4.13
CA LEU A 89 6.51 -2.46 3.03
C LEU A 89 5.90 -3.78 2.56
N LYS A 90 5.56 -4.68 3.50
CA LYS A 90 4.90 -5.95 3.18
C LYS A 90 3.58 -5.73 2.45
N MET A 91 2.73 -4.84 2.97
CA MET A 91 1.44 -4.52 2.36
C MET A 91 1.59 -3.95 0.95
N TYR A 92 2.57 -3.06 0.74
CA TYR A 92 2.86 -2.49 -0.56
C TYR A 92 3.41 -3.53 -1.56
N GLU A 93 4.27 -4.43 -1.11
CA GLU A 93 4.80 -5.52 -1.94
C GLU A 93 3.71 -6.53 -2.35
N GLU A 94 2.81 -6.88 -1.45
CA GLU A 94 1.65 -7.73 -1.76
C GLU A 94 0.72 -7.04 -2.78
N PHE A 95 0.44 -5.75 -2.58
CA PHE A 95 -0.37 -4.96 -3.52
C PHE A 95 0.27 -4.88 -4.92
N THR A 96 1.57 -4.59 -4.99
CA THR A 96 2.27 -4.44 -6.27
C THR A 96 2.35 -5.76 -7.05
N LYS A 97 2.50 -6.91 -6.37
CA LYS A 97 2.39 -8.23 -7.00
C LYS A 97 1.03 -8.42 -7.66
N LEU A 98 -0.06 -8.14 -6.95
CA LEU A 98 -1.43 -8.24 -7.48
C LEU A 98 -1.64 -7.30 -8.69
N TYR A 99 -1.14 -6.07 -8.59
CA TYR A 99 -1.21 -5.09 -9.68
C TYR A 99 -0.42 -5.54 -10.91
N GLN A 100 0.80 -6.05 -10.72
CA GLN A 100 1.63 -6.58 -11.80
C GLN A 100 0.97 -7.77 -12.51
N THR A 101 0.40 -8.72 -11.75
CA THR A 101 -0.33 -9.86 -12.33
C THR A 101 -1.52 -9.39 -13.17
N ARG A 102 -2.26 -8.37 -12.74
CA ARG A 102 -3.37 -7.80 -13.53
C ARG A 102 -2.86 -7.18 -14.84
N LYS A 103 -1.78 -6.40 -14.79
CA LYS A 103 -1.17 -5.78 -15.98
C LYS A 103 -0.62 -6.84 -16.95
N GLN A 104 0.01 -7.90 -16.43
CA GLN A 104 0.47 -9.03 -17.25
C GLN A 104 -0.68 -9.74 -17.97
N ARG A 105 -1.80 -10.02 -17.28
CA ARG A 105 -3.00 -10.61 -17.91
C ARG A 105 -3.57 -9.71 -19.01
N GLN A 106 -3.60 -8.39 -18.80
CA GLN A 106 -4.05 -7.45 -19.83
C GLN A 106 -3.12 -7.45 -21.06
N ASN A 107 -1.81 -7.47 -20.84
CA ASN A 107 -0.83 -7.53 -21.92
C ASN A 107 -0.93 -8.86 -22.69
N GLN A 108 -1.07 -10.00 -21.99
CA GLN A 108 -1.27 -11.30 -22.63
C GLN A 108 -2.52 -11.33 -23.51
N SER A 109 -3.65 -10.83 -23.00
CA SER A 109 -4.89 -10.74 -23.79
C SER A 109 -4.73 -9.87 -25.04
N PHE A 110 -3.95 -8.78 -24.95
CA PHE A 110 -3.63 -7.96 -26.11
C PHE A 110 -2.74 -8.71 -27.11
N THR A 111 -1.67 -9.37 -26.64
CA THR A 111 -0.78 -10.17 -27.49
C THR A 111 -1.53 -11.28 -28.22
N GLU A 112 -2.39 -12.03 -27.52
CA GLU A 112 -3.21 -13.09 -28.13
C GLU A 112 -4.17 -12.55 -29.20
N LYS A 113 -4.78 -11.38 -28.96
CA LYS A 113 -5.64 -10.72 -29.96
C LYS A 113 -4.84 -10.23 -31.16
N ALA A 114 -3.65 -9.66 -30.95
CA ALA A 114 -2.76 -9.25 -32.01
C ALA A 114 -2.28 -10.44 -32.85
N ASP A 115 -1.89 -11.55 -32.20
CA ASP A 115 -1.50 -12.79 -32.86
C ASP A 115 -2.66 -13.38 -33.67
N THR A 116 -3.87 -13.37 -33.11
CA THR A 116 -5.07 -13.84 -33.81
C THR A 116 -5.39 -12.96 -35.03
N PHE A 117 -5.24 -11.65 -34.91
CA PHE A 117 -5.43 -10.71 -36.02
C PHE A 117 -4.41 -10.97 -37.15
N ASN A 118 -3.12 -11.08 -36.79
CA ASN A 118 -2.03 -11.34 -37.74
C ASN A 118 -2.15 -12.72 -38.43
N ARG A 119 -2.69 -13.73 -37.73
CA ARG A 119 -2.98 -15.05 -38.34
C ARG A 119 -4.12 -14.99 -39.34
N LYS A 120 -5.15 -14.16 -39.10
CA LYS A 120 -6.29 -14.00 -40.01
C LYS A 120 -5.93 -13.22 -41.28
N THR A 121 -5.07 -12.22 -41.18
CA THR A 121 -4.61 -11.44 -42.34
C THR A 121 -3.71 -12.26 -43.27
N SER A 122 -2.82 -13.08 -42.71
CA SER A 122 -1.97 -14.01 -43.49
C SER A 122 -2.76 -15.12 -44.21
N THR A 123 -3.96 -15.48 -43.72
CA THR A 123 -4.84 -16.44 -44.43
C THR A 123 -5.57 -15.81 -45.63
N LEU A 124 -5.74 -14.49 -45.65
CA LEU A 124 -6.40 -13.76 -46.75
C LEU A 124 -5.43 -13.51 -47.91
N GLU A 125 -4.16 -13.20 -47.64
CA GLU A 125 -3.14 -13.02 -48.68
C GLU A 125 -2.85 -14.33 -49.46
N GLY A 126 -2.90 -15.49 -48.79
CA GLY A 126 -2.75 -16.80 -49.45
C GLY A 126 -3.96 -17.25 -50.29
N ARG A 127 -5.13 -16.60 -50.15
CA ARG A 127 -6.33 -16.90 -50.95
C ARG A 127 -6.50 -16.01 -52.19
N ALA A 128 -5.79 -14.89 -52.27
CA ALA A 128 -5.82 -13.99 -53.42
C ALA A 128 -4.88 -14.43 -54.58
N LEU A 129 -4.15 -15.53 -54.42
CA LEU A 129 -3.18 -16.08 -55.39
C LEU A 129 -3.59 -17.46 -55.95
N LYS A 130 -4.88 -17.80 -55.95
CA LYS A 130 -5.40 -19.00 -56.63
C LYS A 130 -6.41 -18.63 -57.70
#